data_AF-A0A0K0EE04-F1
#
_entry.id   AF-A0A0K0EE04-F1
#
_cell.length_a   1.000
_cell.length_b   1.000
_cell.length_c   1.000
_cell.angle_alpha   90.00
_cell.angle_beta   90.00
_cell.angle_gamma   90.00
#
_symmetry.space_group_name_H-M   'P 1'
#
loop_
_entity.id
_entity.type
_entity.pdbx_description
1 polymer ?
#
loop_
_entity_poly.entity_id
_entity_poly.type
_entity_poly.pdbx_seq_one_letter_code
_entity_poly.pdbx_strand_id
1 'polypeptide(L)'
;MFLQKSIFLIPCIFFIFLLNTTVSLICYKGTSLMKNGKPQETVDCNKRYCYNVTADAGLFFKGEKAGCSTLRCFAAMNKCISTEIQNIPVKFCCCDYDRCN
;
A
#
# COMPACT_ATOMS: atom_id res chain seq x y z
N MET A 1 5.36 24.77 -39.92
CA MET A 1 5.92 24.91 -38.55
C MET A 1 5.19 24.05 -37.49
N PHE A 2 3.87 23.84 -37.57
CA PHE A 2 3.13 22.97 -36.62
C PHE A 2 3.50 21.48 -36.69
N LEU A 3 3.71 20.93 -37.90
CA LEU A 3 3.97 19.49 -38.10
C LEU A 3 5.29 19.02 -37.47
N GLN A 4 6.34 19.85 -37.56
CA GLN A 4 7.67 19.54 -37.02
C GLN A 4 7.67 19.49 -35.48
N LYS A 5 6.85 20.32 -34.84
CA LYS A 5 6.71 20.32 -33.37
C LYS A 5 6.05 19.03 -32.87
N SER A 6 5.09 18.47 -33.63
CA SER A 6 4.39 17.23 -33.29
C SER A 6 5.31 16.00 -33.34
N ILE A 7 6.20 15.92 -34.33
CA ILE A 7 7.14 14.79 -34.50
C ILE A 7 8.10 14.66 -33.32
N PHE A 8 8.55 15.76 -32.72
CA PHE A 8 9.41 15.73 -31.52
C PHE A 8 8.65 15.43 -30.22
N LEU A 9 7.33 15.63 -30.18
CA LEU A 9 6.54 15.30 -28.98
C LEU A 9 6.35 13.78 -28.81
N ILE A 10 6.21 13.04 -29.91
CA ILE A 10 6.02 11.58 -29.90
C ILE A 10 7.16 10.84 -29.17
N PRO A 11 8.46 11.05 -29.47
CA PRO A 11 9.54 10.39 -28.76
C PRO A 11 9.64 10.86 -27.31
N CYS A 12 9.32 12.13 -27.00
CA CYS A 12 9.27 12.61 -25.62
C CYS A 12 8.19 11.89 -24.79
N ILE A 13 6.98 11.70 -25.35
CA ILE A 13 5.90 10.94 -24.69
C ILE A 13 6.32 9.49 -24.47
N PHE A 14 6.96 8.87 -25.47
CA PHE A 14 7.45 7.49 -25.37
C PHE A 14 8.53 7.35 -24.29
N PHE A 15 9.45 8.32 -24.20
CA PHE A 15 10.50 8.35 -23.19
C PHE A 15 9.94 8.54 -21.77
N ILE A 16 8.93 9.42 -21.60
CA ILE A 16 8.22 9.57 -20.32
C ILE A 16 7.52 8.27 -19.91
N PHE A 17 6.97 7.52 -20.87
CA PHE A 17 6.32 6.24 -20.59
C PHE A 17 7.31 5.17 -20.09
N LEU A 18 8.52 5.13 -20.66
CA LEU A 18 9.58 4.19 -20.30
C LEU A 18 10.24 4.49 -18.94
N LEU A 19 10.24 5.75 -18.49
CA LEU A 19 10.81 6.16 -17.20
C LEU A 19 9.95 5.77 -15.99
N ASN A 20 8.82 5.09 -16.18
CA ASN A 20 8.13 4.41 -15.09
C ASN A 20 8.89 3.11 -14.72
N THR A 21 10.18 3.23 -14.38
CA THR A 21 10.88 2.20 -13.61
C THR A 21 10.28 2.21 -12.21
N THR A 22 9.28 1.36 -12.02
CA THR A 22 8.63 1.18 -10.73
C THR A 22 9.65 0.60 -9.76
N VAL A 23 10.10 1.40 -8.80
CA VAL A 23 10.80 0.87 -7.62
C VAL A 23 9.89 -0.18 -7.01
N SER A 24 10.41 -1.39 -6.86
CA SER A 24 9.72 -2.44 -6.12
C SER A 24 9.69 -2.07 -4.64
N LEU A 25 8.51 -2.10 -4.04
CA LEU A 25 8.31 -1.92 -2.61
C LEU A 25 8.06 -3.27 -1.95
N ILE A 26 8.80 -3.64 -0.91
CA ILE A 26 8.59 -4.90 -0.20
C ILE A 26 7.66 -4.66 0.99
N CYS A 27 6.56 -5.40 1.10
CA CYS A 27 5.61 -5.27 2.21
C CYS A 27 5.35 -6.61 2.90
N TYR A 28 4.97 -6.59 4.18
CA TYR A 28 4.39 -7.77 4.81
C TYR A 28 3.03 -8.08 4.18
N LYS A 29 2.74 -9.38 4.02
CA LYS A 29 1.50 -9.88 3.44
C LYS A 29 0.98 -11.03 4.28
N GLY A 30 -0.34 -11.05 4.45
CA GLY A 30 -1.04 -12.19 5.04
C GLY A 30 -2.13 -11.75 6.00
N THR A 31 -2.68 -12.74 6.69
CA THR A 31 -3.72 -12.58 7.71
C THR A 31 -3.33 -13.33 8.96
N SER A 32 -3.49 -12.71 10.12
CA SER A 32 -3.29 -13.30 11.43
C SER A 32 -4.56 -13.14 12.26
N LEU A 33 -4.92 -14.18 13.04
CA LEU A 33 -6.05 -14.21 13.96
C LEU A 33 -5.57 -14.52 15.39
N MET A 34 -4.45 -13.94 15.80
CA MET A 34 -3.88 -14.13 17.14
C MET A 34 -3.42 -12.79 17.70
N LYS A 35 -3.59 -12.57 19.01
CA LYS A 35 -3.19 -11.35 19.73
C LYS A 35 -1.77 -10.86 19.38
N ASN A 36 -0.82 -11.80 19.27
CA ASN A 36 0.58 -11.52 18.98
C ASN A 36 1.01 -11.98 17.57
N GLY A 37 0.08 -12.44 16.75
CA GLY A 37 0.42 -12.91 15.42
C GLY A 37 0.55 -11.72 14.46
N LYS A 38 1.67 -11.64 13.77
CA LYS A 38 1.90 -10.71 12.65
C LYS A 38 2.12 -11.50 11.37
N PRO A 39 1.66 -11.03 10.21
CA PRO A 39 2.05 -11.61 8.93
C PRO A 39 3.57 -11.56 8.78
N GLN A 40 4.21 -12.72 8.57
CA GLN A 40 5.68 -12.81 8.40
C GLN A 40 6.09 -12.90 6.94
N GLU A 41 5.20 -13.36 6.06
CA GLU A 41 5.48 -13.42 4.64
C GLU A 41 5.64 -12.01 4.06
N THR A 42 6.54 -11.89 3.09
CA THR A 42 6.75 -10.64 2.36
C THR A 42 6.40 -10.80 0.90
N VAL A 43 5.98 -9.72 0.27
CA VAL A 43 5.67 -9.66 -1.16
C VAL A 43 6.36 -8.46 -1.79
N ASP A 44 6.92 -8.68 -2.97
CA ASP A 44 7.41 -7.63 -3.87
C ASP A 44 6.22 -6.94 -4.53
N CYS A 45 6.09 -5.64 -4.33
CA CYS A 45 4.98 -4.86 -4.83
C CYS A 45 5.40 -3.87 -5.89
N ASN A 46 4.83 -4.04 -7.08
CA ASN A 46 4.73 -2.99 -8.09
C ASN A 46 3.59 -1.99 -7.73
N LYS A 47 3.59 -1.50 -6.49
CA LYS A 47 2.62 -0.56 -5.91
C LYS A 47 3.36 0.45 -5.03
N ARG A 48 2.74 1.60 -4.77
CA ARG A 48 3.40 2.69 -4.02
C ARG A 48 3.31 2.58 -2.50
N TYR A 49 2.42 1.73 -1.98
CA TYR A 49 2.13 1.69 -0.54
C TYR A 49 1.91 0.27 -0.04
N CYS A 50 2.47 0.01 1.14
CA CYS A 50 2.09 -1.06 2.03
C CYS A 50 0.89 -0.63 2.89
N TYR A 51 0.02 -1.56 3.26
CA TYR A 51 -1.07 -1.32 4.20
C TYR A 51 -1.11 -2.39 5.29
N ASN A 52 -1.64 -2.01 6.45
CA ASN A 52 -1.98 -2.92 7.53
C ASN A 52 -3.35 -2.55 8.12
N VAL A 53 -4.15 -3.55 8.42
CA VAL A 53 -5.46 -3.43 9.06
C VAL A 53 -5.45 -4.28 10.31
N THR A 54 -5.67 -3.66 11.48
CA THR A 54 -5.85 -4.38 12.74
C THR A 54 -7.27 -4.20 13.25
N ALA A 55 -7.89 -5.27 13.71
CA ALA A 55 -9.15 -5.24 14.45
C ALA A 55 -8.93 -5.94 15.79
N ASP A 56 -9.14 -5.24 16.90
CA ASP A 56 -8.97 -5.77 18.25
C ASP A 56 -10.33 -5.98 18.90
N ALA A 57 -10.75 -7.25 19.03
CA ALA A 57 -12.02 -7.65 19.62
C ALA A 57 -11.88 -8.03 21.11
N GLY A 58 -10.89 -7.46 21.81
CA GLY A 58 -10.68 -7.63 23.24
C GLY A 58 -9.56 -8.61 23.59
N LEU A 59 -9.63 -9.20 24.79
CA LEU A 59 -8.46 -9.79 25.45
C LEU A 59 -7.74 -10.90 24.64
N PHE A 60 -8.49 -11.66 23.83
CA PHE A 60 -7.99 -12.87 23.15
C PHE A 60 -7.94 -12.77 21.62
N PHE A 61 -8.71 -11.86 21.00
CA PHE A 61 -8.90 -11.85 19.56
C PHE A 61 -8.41 -10.55 18.94
N LYS A 62 -7.29 -10.66 18.21
CA LYS A 62 -6.82 -9.60 17.32
C LYS A 62 -6.71 -10.17 15.91
N GLY A 63 -7.41 -9.55 14.97
CA GLY A 63 -7.24 -9.76 13.55
C GLY A 63 -6.23 -8.77 12.98
N GLU A 64 -5.30 -9.24 12.17
CA GLU A 64 -4.35 -8.38 11.45
C GLU A 64 -4.26 -8.81 9.99
N LYS A 65 -4.33 -7.87 9.06
CA LYS A 65 -4.23 -8.11 7.62
C LYS A 65 -3.30 -7.09 6.97
N ALA A 66 -2.24 -7.59 6.35
CA ALA A 66 -1.23 -6.77 5.70
C ALA A 66 -1.14 -7.07 4.20
N GLY A 67 -0.68 -6.09 3.41
CA GLY A 67 -0.41 -6.27 1.99
C GLY A 67 -0.07 -4.95 1.28
N CYS A 68 -0.30 -4.91 -0.04
CA CYS A 68 0.01 -3.75 -0.88
C CYS A 68 -1.22 -3.20 -1.58
N SER A 69 -1.40 -1.88 -1.58
CA SER A 69 -2.47 -1.24 -2.36
C SER A 69 -2.32 0.27 -2.43
N THR A 70 -2.14 0.81 -3.64
CA THR A 70 -2.23 2.26 -3.87
C THR A 70 -3.66 2.76 -3.67
N LEU A 71 -4.66 2.00 -4.12
CA LEU A 71 -6.07 2.42 -4.07
C LEU A 71 -6.61 2.47 -2.63
N ARG A 72 -6.36 1.44 -1.81
CA ARG A 72 -6.82 1.45 -0.41
C ARG A 72 -6.13 2.55 0.41
N CYS A 73 -4.88 2.85 0.08
CA CYS A 73 -4.10 3.87 0.77
C CYS A 73 -4.38 5.31 0.29
N PHE A 74 -5.25 5.51 -0.70
CA PHE A 74 -5.53 6.83 -1.25
C PHE A 74 -5.93 7.85 -0.17
N ALA A 75 -6.77 7.45 0.79
CA ALA A 75 -7.20 8.32 1.89
C ALA A 75 -6.26 8.30 3.12
N ALA A 76 -5.31 7.36 3.17
CA ALA A 76 -4.46 7.07 4.34
C ALA A 76 -2.96 7.12 4.03
N MET A 77 -2.53 7.87 3.01
CA MET A 77 -1.12 7.97 2.63
C MET A 77 -0.25 8.37 3.84
N ASN A 78 0.72 7.51 4.18
CA ASN A 78 1.67 7.70 5.28
C ASN A 78 1.04 8.05 6.63
N LYS A 79 -0.18 7.54 6.89
CA LYS A 79 -0.90 7.75 8.15
C LYS A 79 -1.76 6.56 8.53
N CYS A 80 -2.28 6.59 9.74
CA CYS A 80 -3.27 5.66 10.23
C CYS A 80 -4.63 6.35 10.39
N ILE A 81 -5.69 5.64 10.02
CA ILE A 81 -7.08 6.01 10.29
C ILE A 81 -7.63 4.97 11.26
N SER A 82 -8.17 5.43 12.38
CA SER A 82 -8.84 4.58 13.36
C SER A 82 -10.34 4.81 13.30
N THR A 83 -11.10 3.72 13.41
CA THR A 83 -12.56 3.73 13.49
C THR A 83 -13.02 2.61 14.42
N GLU A 84 -14.29 2.62 14.79
CA GLU A 84 -14.89 1.60 15.64
C GLU A 84 -16.07 1.00 14.90
N ILE A 85 -16.05 -0.32 14.69
CA ILE A 85 -17.12 -1.07 14.03
C ILE A 85 -17.70 -2.02 15.07
N GLN A 86 -18.97 -1.86 15.45
CA GLN A 86 -19.61 -2.72 16.46
C GLN A 86 -18.81 -2.79 17.78
N ASN A 87 -18.31 -1.65 18.25
CA ASN A 87 -17.44 -1.55 19.42
C ASN A 87 -16.08 -2.26 19.31
N ILE A 88 -15.67 -2.63 18.10
CA ILE A 88 -14.36 -3.21 17.80
C ILE A 88 -13.47 -2.10 17.21
N PRO A 89 -12.40 -1.68 17.92
CA PRO A 89 -11.43 -0.75 17.36
C PRO A 89 -10.71 -1.35 16.14
N VAL A 90 -10.85 -0.66 15.01
CA VAL A 90 -10.19 -0.96 13.75
C VAL A 90 -9.20 0.15 13.42
N LYS A 91 -7.97 -0.23 13.10
CA LYS A 91 -6.92 0.71 12.68
C LYS A 91 -6.40 0.31 11.31
N PHE A 92 -6.45 1.25 10.38
CA PHE A 92 -5.96 1.11 9.01
C PHE A 92 -4.77 2.03 8.80
N CYS A 93 -3.59 1.48 8.52
CA CYS A 93 -2.36 2.25 8.31
C CYS A 93 -1.81 2.02 6.90
N CYS A 94 -1.20 3.04 6.32
CA CYS A 94 -0.38 2.91 5.12
C CYS A 94 0.95 3.64 5.24
N CYS A 95 1.94 3.16 4.48
CA CYS A 95 3.30 3.67 4.44
C CYS A 95 3.99 3.27 3.11
N ASP A 96 5.06 3.97 2.72
CA ASP A 96 5.69 3.92 1.39
C ASP A 96 7.16 3.49 1.38
N TYR A 97 7.62 2.80 2.43
CA TYR A 97 8.98 2.25 2.52
C TYR A 97 8.96 0.76 2.88
N ASP A 98 10.07 0.05 2.65
CA ASP A 98 10.13 -1.40 2.82
C ASP A 98 9.74 -1.86 4.23
N ARG A 99 8.86 -2.88 4.29
CA ARG A 99 8.47 -3.60 5.51
C ARG A 99 7.95 -2.67 6.63
N CYS A 100 7.31 -1.58 6.24
CA CYS A 100 6.82 -0.54 7.14
C CYS A 100 5.48 -0.88 7.82
N ASN A 101 4.70 -1.79 7.22
CA ASN A 101 3.31 -2.03 7.54
C ASN A 101 3.09 -3.05 8.66
#